data_AF-A0A0C3JSF2-F1
#
_entry.id   AF-A0A0C3JSF2-F1
#
_cell.length_a   1.000
_cell.length_b   1.000
_cell.length_c   1.000
_cell.angle_alpha   90.00
_cell.angle_beta   90.00
_cell.angle_gamma   90.00
#
_symmetry.space_group_name_H-M   'P 1'
#
loop_
_entity.id
_entity.type
_entity.pdbx_description
1 polymer ?
#
loop_
_entity_poly.entity_id
_entity_poly.type
_entity_poly.pdbx_seq_one_letter_code
_entity_poly.pdbx_strand_id
1 'polypeptide(L)'
;DSTFIQDLKAYDRKPFLHKNGDDLCLVFSLAVDGFNPFGMKIAKGTSSVTGIYMACLNLPPDICYDMDKMYLVGVIPGPKKPSLEQINNFL
;
A
#
# COMPACT_ATOMS: atom_id res chain seq x y z
N ASP A 1 -4.41 19.30 -4.27
CA ASP A 1 -5.28 18.11 -4.15
C ASP A 1 -5.35 17.38 -5.48
N SER A 2 -5.14 16.07 -5.48
CA SER A 2 -5.34 15.22 -6.66
C SER A 2 -6.81 15.27 -7.08
N THR A 3 -7.12 15.96 -8.18
CA THR A 3 -8.50 16.08 -8.70
C THR A 3 -9.01 14.77 -9.26
N PHE A 4 -8.12 13.93 -9.79
CA PHE A 4 -8.49 12.66 -10.43
C PHE A 4 -9.31 11.73 -9.53
N ILE A 5 -8.94 11.62 -8.26
CA ILE A 5 -9.61 10.72 -7.31
C ILE A 5 -10.97 11.29 -6.85
N GLN A 6 -11.09 12.62 -6.78
CA GLN A 6 -12.36 13.26 -6.42
C GLN A 6 -13.38 13.22 -7.56
N ASP A 7 -12.90 13.28 -8.81
CA ASP A 7 -13.73 13.23 -10.01
C ASP A 7 -14.01 11.80 -10.49
N LEU A 8 -13.43 10.79 -9.83
CA LEU A 8 -13.64 9.39 -10.17
C LEU A 8 -15.13 9.05 -10.04
N LYS A 9 -15.71 8.49 -11.10
CA LYS A 9 -17.11 8.07 -11.13
C LYS A 9 -17.20 6.56 -11.03
N ALA A 10 -18.20 6.09 -10.29
CA ALA A 10 -18.58 4.69 -10.28
C ALA A 10 -19.30 4.30 -11.59
N TYR A 11 -19.60 3.01 -11.75
CA TYR A 11 -20.29 2.48 -12.93
C TYR A 11 -21.64 3.17 -13.21
N ASP A 12 -22.34 3.61 -12.16
CA ASP A 12 -23.62 4.32 -12.24
C ASP A 12 -23.47 5.84 -12.53
N ARG A 13 -22.25 6.30 -12.83
CA ARG A 13 -21.87 7.69 -13.09
C ARG A 13 -21.98 8.64 -11.90
N LYS A 14 -22.23 8.14 -10.69
CA LYS A 14 -22.15 8.95 -9.46
C LYS A 14 -20.69 9.09 -9.00
N PRO A 15 -20.38 10.08 -8.15
CA PRO A 15 -19.07 10.17 -7.52
C PRO A 15 -18.73 8.85 -6.80
N PHE A 16 -17.54 8.32 -7.08
CA PHE A 16 -17.04 7.10 -6.47
C PHE A 16 -16.84 7.29 -4.95
N LEU A 17 -16.36 8.48 -4.55
CA LEU A 17 -16.26 8.87 -3.16
C LEU A 17 -17.54 9.61 -2.74
N HIS A 18 -18.25 9.06 -1.76
CA HIS A 18 -19.34 9.75 -1.08
C HIS A 18 -18.81 10.37 0.21
N LYS A 19 -18.86 11.70 0.30
CA LYS A 19 -18.62 12.41 1.56
C LYS A 19 -19.96 12.79 2.18
N ASN A 20 -20.21 12.32 3.40
CA ASN A 20 -21.35 12.74 4.20
C ASN A 20 -20.85 13.72 5.27
N GLY A 21 -21.23 14.99 5.18
CA GLY A 21 -20.81 15.99 6.16
C GLY A 21 -19.28 16.10 6.29
N ASP A 22 -18.80 16.04 7.53
CA ASP A 22 -17.39 16.26 7.88
C ASP A 22 -16.54 14.96 7.92
N ASP A 23 -17.05 13.86 7.34
CA ASP A 23 -16.34 12.58 7.34
C ASP A 23 -14.99 12.63 6.60
N LEU A 24 -13.96 12.06 7.23
CA LEU A 24 -12.65 11.89 6.62
C LEU A 24 -12.69 10.71 5.62
N CYS A 25 -12.61 11.02 4.33
CA CYS A 25 -12.51 10.04 3.27
C CYS A 25 -11.08 9.98 2.71
N LEU A 26 -10.34 8.95 3.09
CA LEU A 26 -8.98 8.70 2.59
C LEU A 26 -8.98 7.57 1.55
N VAL A 27 -8.19 7.76 0.50
CA VAL A 27 -7.95 6.79 -0.56
C VAL A 27 -6.47 6.48 -0.60
N PHE A 28 -6.14 5.20 -0.62
CA PHE A 28 -4.75 4.73 -0.69
C PHE A 28 -4.54 3.85 -1.90
N SER A 29 -3.40 4.03 -2.57
CA SER A 29 -2.86 3.02 -3.49
C SER A 29 -2.12 1.98 -2.68
N LEU A 30 -2.33 0.70 -2.98
CA LEU A 30 -1.67 -0.42 -2.32
C LEU A 30 -0.59 -1.00 -3.26
N ALA A 31 0.65 -1.05 -2.79
CA ALA A 31 1.75 -1.73 -3.47
C ALA A 31 2.25 -2.89 -2.63
N VAL A 32 2.39 -4.07 -3.26
CA VAL A 32 2.89 -5.28 -2.63
C VAL A 32 4.02 -5.82 -3.50
N ASP A 33 5.24 -5.82 -2.98
CA ASP A 33 6.42 -6.23 -3.74
C ASP A 33 7.34 -7.15 -2.95
N GLY A 34 7.81 -8.20 -3.62
CA GLY A 34 8.67 -9.24 -3.06
C GLY A 34 10.11 -9.07 -3.56
N PHE A 35 11.05 -8.83 -2.64
CA PHE A 35 12.45 -8.59 -2.98
C PHE A 35 13.40 -9.40 -2.07
N ASN A 36 14.68 -9.49 -2.47
CA ASN A 36 15.72 -10.04 -1.61
C ASN A 36 16.27 -8.92 -0.71
N PRO A 37 16.08 -8.97 0.62
CA PRO A 37 16.50 -7.90 1.52
C PRO A 37 18.03 -7.74 1.60
N PHE A 38 18.80 -8.72 1.13
CA PHE A 38 20.26 -8.69 1.11
C PHE A 38 20.87 -8.40 -0.27
N GLY A 39 20.02 -8.07 -1.26
CA GLY A 39 20.41 -7.85 -2.66
C GLY A 39 20.76 -9.14 -3.40
N MET A 40 21.15 -9.02 -4.67
CA MET A 40 21.59 -10.14 -5.50
C MET A 40 23.02 -10.56 -5.12
N LYS A 41 23.19 -11.36 -4.06
CA LYS A 41 24.48 -11.99 -3.77
C LYS A 41 24.67 -13.24 -4.63
N ILE A 42 25.86 -13.38 -5.22
CA ILE A 42 26.28 -14.52 -6.07
C ILE A 42 26.22 -15.86 -5.31
N ALA A 43 26.20 -15.84 -3.97
CA ALA A 43 26.14 -17.01 -3.12
C ALA A 43 24.69 -17.36 -2.71
N LYS A 44 24.13 -18.41 -3.34
CA LYS A 44 23.03 -19.38 -3.03
C LYS A 44 21.98 -19.16 -1.91
N GLY A 45 21.97 -18.08 -1.13
CA GLY A 45 20.94 -17.80 -0.12
C GLY A 45 19.73 -17.12 -0.75
N THR A 46 18.63 -17.85 -0.93
CA THR A 46 17.35 -17.27 -1.34
C THR A 46 16.59 -16.78 -0.10
N SER A 47 16.81 -15.54 0.28
CA SER A 47 15.93 -14.84 1.24
C SER A 47 14.97 -13.96 0.45
N SER A 48 13.69 -14.03 0.77
CA SER A 48 12.67 -13.13 0.25
C SER A 48 11.99 -12.41 1.40
N VAL A 49 11.57 -11.19 1.12
CA VAL A 49 10.69 -10.41 1.97
C VAL A 49 9.67 -9.74 1.06
N THR A 50 8.41 -9.69 1.50
CA THR A 50 7.38 -8.93 0.78
C THR A 50 7.02 -7.70 1.59
N GLY A 51 7.26 -6.51 1.03
CA GLY A 51 6.82 -5.25 1.61
C GLY A 51 5.41 -4.91 1.14
N ILE A 52 4.60 -4.35 2.05
CA ILE A 52 3.27 -3.81 1.78
C ILE A 52 3.31 -2.31 2.04
N TYR A 53 3.14 -1.51 1.00
CA TYR A 53 3.24 -0.05 1.05
C TYR A 53 1.90 0.58 0.67
N MET A 54 1.61 1.73 1.24
CA MET A 54 0.48 2.56 0.87
C MET A 54 0.90 3.99 0.55
N ALA A 55 0.34 4.53 -0.53
CA ALA A 55 0.48 5.94 -0.91
C ALA A 55 -0.88 6.64 -0.74
N CYS A 56 -0.92 7.76 0.00
CA CYS A 56 -2.16 8.51 0.22
C CYS A 56 -2.51 9.33 -1.03
N LEU A 57 -3.56 8.91 -1.76
CA LEU A 57 -3.96 9.54 -3.01
C LEU A 57 -4.76 10.83 -2.83
N ASN A 58 -5.07 11.21 -1.58
CA ASN A 58 -5.61 12.53 -1.26
C ASN A 58 -4.55 13.64 -1.36
N LEU A 59 -3.27 13.29 -1.26
CA LEU A 59 -2.18 14.23 -1.46
C LEU A 59 -2.09 14.66 -2.94
N PRO A 60 -1.49 15.83 -3.23
CA PRO A 60 -1.16 16.23 -4.59
C PRO A 60 -0.42 15.12 -5.37
N PRO A 61 -0.72 14.90 -6.68
CA PRO A 61 -0.17 13.81 -7.47
C PRO A 61 1.36 13.82 -7.56
N ASP A 62 1.97 15.00 -7.46
CA ASP A 62 3.40 15.24 -7.51
C ASP A 62 4.14 14.78 -6.24
N ILE A 63 3.42 14.62 -5.11
CA ILE A 63 4.03 14.25 -3.83
C ILE A 63 3.48 12.95 -3.23
N CYS A 64 2.37 12.40 -3.74
CA CYS A 64 1.72 11.24 -3.12
C CYS A 64 2.57 9.96 -3.14
N TYR A 65 3.58 9.90 -4.03
CA TYR A 65 4.56 8.81 -4.12
C TYR A 65 5.96 9.19 -3.59
N ASP A 66 6.11 10.34 -2.93
CA ASP A 66 7.36 10.65 -2.26
C ASP A 66 7.61 9.64 -1.13
N MET A 67 8.85 9.16 -1.02
CA MET A 67 9.22 8.12 -0.06
C MET A 67 8.93 8.51 1.40
N ASP A 68 8.97 9.80 1.71
CA ASP A 68 8.68 10.35 3.05
C ASP A 68 7.16 10.46 3.35
N LYS A 69 6.30 10.36 2.34
CA LYS A 69 4.84 10.43 2.44
C LYS A 69 4.17 9.07 2.22
N MET A 70 4.93 8.08 1.76
CA MET A 70 4.50 6.69 1.70
C MET A 70 4.56 6.03 3.09
N TYR A 71 3.65 5.10 3.33
CA TYR A 71 3.53 4.38 4.58
C TYR A 71 3.83 2.89 4.36
N LEU A 72 4.81 2.33 5.09
CA LEU A 72 5.04 0.89 5.16
C LEU A 72 4.04 0.28 6.13
N VAL A 73 3.10 -0.49 5.61
CA VAL A 73 1.97 -1.06 6.38
C VAL A 73 2.30 -2.42 6.96
N GLY A 74 3.16 -3.17 6.29
CA GLY A 74 3.44 -4.54 6.68
C GLY A 74 4.64 -5.11 5.95
N VAL A 75 5.22 -6.13 6.56
CA VAL A 75 6.35 -6.89 6.03
C VAL A 75 6.05 -8.37 6.24
N ILE A 76 6.01 -9.13 5.16
CA ILE A 76 5.87 -10.58 5.21
C ILE A 76 7.27 -11.20 5.07
N PRO A 77 7.80 -11.83 6.12
CA PRO A 77 9.07 -12.53 6.00
C PRO A 77 8.90 -13.79 5.15
N GLY A 78 9.78 -13.98 4.18
CA GLY A 78 9.97 -15.25 3.49
C GLY A 78 11.03 -16.12 4.18
N PRO A 79 11.39 -17.27 3.59
CA PRO A 79 10.95 -17.79 2.29
C PRO A 79 9.66 -18.64 2.37
N LYS A 80 9.17 -18.95 3.56
CA LYS A 80 7.95 -19.73 3.77
C LYS A 80 6.78 -18.79 4.02
N LYS A 81 5.55 -19.24 3.70
CA LYS A 81 4.35 -18.52 4.11
C LYS A 81 4.35 -18.32 5.63
N PRO A 82 3.92 -17.16 6.14
CA PRO A 82 3.76 -16.96 7.57
C PRO A 82 2.77 -17.98 8.14
N SER A 83 3.01 -18.40 9.38
CA SER A 83 2.08 -19.26 10.13
C SER A 83 0.79 -18.50 10.44
N LEU A 84 -0.29 -19.22 10.81
CA LEU A 84 -1.55 -18.58 11.22
C LEU A 84 -1.33 -17.60 12.38
N GLU A 85 -0.47 -17.94 13.33
CA GLU A 85 -0.10 -17.10 14.46
C GLU A 85 0.61 -15.82 14.00
N GLN A 86 1.55 -15.93 13.05
CA GLN A 86 2.24 -14.77 12.46
C GLN A 86 1.31 -13.85 11.66
N ILE A 87 0.24 -14.40 11.06
CA ILE A 87 -0.79 -13.63 10.35
C ILE A 87 -1.73 -12.94 11.35
N ASN A 88 -2.08 -13.62 12.44
CA ASN A 88 -3.14 -13.21 13.35
C ASN A 88 -2.65 -12.44 14.59
N ASN A 89 -1.46 -11.84 14.57
CA ASN A 89 -0.90 -11.13 15.73
C ASN A 89 -1.70 -9.89 16.20
N PHE A 90 -2.81 -9.55 15.55
CA PHE A 90 -3.71 -8.46 15.92
C PHE A 90 -5.18 -8.85 15.69
N LEU A 91 -5.72 -9.74 16.53
CA LEU A 91 -7.14 -9.81 16.89
C LEU A 91 -7.30 -10.31 18.33
#